data_AF-A0A9P5V2R7-F1
#
_entry.id   AF-A0A9P5V2R7-F1
#
_cell.length_a   1.000
_cell.length_b   1.000
_cell.length_c   1.000
_cell.angle_alpha   90.00
_cell.angle_beta   90.00
_cell.angle_gamma   90.00
#
_symmetry.space_group_name_H-M   'P 1'
#
loop_
_entity.id
_entity.type
_entity.pdbx_description
1 polymer ?
#
loop_
_entity_poly.entity_id
_entity_poly.type
_entity_poly.pdbx_seq_one_letter_code
_entity_poly.pdbx_strand_id
1 'polypeptide(L)'
;MAAAQNIGNYEGFDHVTFWVGNAKQAASFYTTRFGFKEIAYSGLETGSRDICSHVVQQDTITFVFKSPLNPNNKIFSDHLAVHGDGVKDVAFTVDDVHSIYTRAVEKGARSIQAPYELKDEHGSVWLATIATYGDTEHTFVQRNGYKGLFLPGFTLPRNKDPLEELLPVVGLNYIDHCVGNQPDGEMLQACEMYEQQLGFHRFWSVDDSQIHTEY
;
A
#
# COMPACT_ATOMS: atom_id res chain seq x y z
N MET A 1 15.62 -34.28 -9.35
CA MET A 1 14.49 -33.44 -8.93
C MET A 1 15.06 -32.06 -8.66
N ALA A 2 14.65 -31.04 -9.42
CA ALA A 2 15.04 -29.66 -9.09
C ALA A 2 14.47 -29.35 -7.70
N ALA A 3 15.30 -28.84 -6.79
CA ALA A 3 14.81 -28.35 -5.51
C ALA A 3 13.70 -27.34 -5.79
N ALA A 4 12.57 -27.44 -5.07
CA ALA A 4 11.57 -26.39 -5.11
C ALA A 4 12.29 -25.09 -4.73
N GLN A 5 12.43 -24.19 -5.69
CA GLN A 5 13.07 -22.91 -5.48
C GLN A 5 12.23 -22.20 -4.41
N ASN A 6 12.82 -21.84 -3.27
CA ASN A 6 12.09 -21.09 -2.26
C ASN A 6 11.75 -19.73 -2.86
N ILE A 7 10.47 -19.47 -3.09
CA ILE A 7 9.99 -18.29 -3.82
C ILE A 7 9.80 -17.09 -2.87
N GLY A 8 9.83 -17.32 -1.56
CA GLY A 8 9.32 -16.40 -0.55
C GLY A 8 7.82 -16.56 -0.33
N ASN A 9 7.33 -16.10 0.81
CA ASN A 9 5.95 -16.15 1.25
C ASN A 9 5.37 -14.74 1.38
N TYR A 10 4.09 -14.63 1.08
CA TYR A 10 3.28 -13.45 1.38
C TYR A 10 2.57 -13.69 2.72
N GLU A 11 2.83 -12.84 3.70
CA GLU A 11 2.26 -12.97 5.05
C GLU A 11 0.89 -12.28 5.17
N GLY A 12 0.64 -11.27 4.33
CA GLY A 12 -0.60 -10.50 4.29
C GLY A 12 -0.39 -9.09 3.76
N PHE A 13 -1.41 -8.26 3.90
CA PHE A 13 -1.30 -6.82 3.60
C PHE A 13 -0.43 -6.12 4.65
N ASP A 14 0.55 -5.32 4.21
CA ASP A 14 1.36 -4.47 5.12
C ASP A 14 0.66 -3.14 5.36
N HIS A 15 0.30 -2.44 4.28
CA HIS A 15 -0.44 -1.18 4.29
C HIS A 15 -1.02 -0.87 2.92
N VAL A 16 -1.92 0.12 2.85
CA VAL A 16 -2.42 0.69 1.59
C VAL A 16 -2.02 2.16 1.52
N THR A 17 -1.34 2.54 0.43
CA THR A 17 -0.97 3.93 0.17
C THR A 17 -1.97 4.59 -0.75
N PHE A 18 -2.45 5.75 -0.32
CA PHE A 18 -3.32 6.63 -1.08
C PHE A 18 -2.55 7.87 -1.53
N TRP A 19 -2.72 8.24 -2.79
CA TRP A 19 -2.32 9.56 -3.26
C TRP A 19 -3.55 10.45 -3.26
N VAL A 20 -3.47 11.55 -2.51
CA VAL A 20 -4.60 12.43 -2.24
C VAL A 20 -4.19 13.89 -2.38
N GLY A 21 -5.15 14.76 -2.67
CA GLY A 21 -4.94 16.20 -2.78
C GLY A 21 -4.54 16.84 -1.44
N ASN A 22 -5.04 16.30 -0.32
CA ASN A 22 -4.70 16.79 1.02
C ASN A 22 -4.59 15.66 2.06
N ALA A 23 -3.37 15.16 2.27
CA ALA A 23 -3.09 14.05 3.17
C ALA A 23 -3.49 14.30 4.62
N LYS A 24 -3.40 15.55 5.08
CA LYS A 24 -3.79 15.94 6.44
C LYS A 24 -5.30 15.84 6.64
N GLN A 25 -6.08 16.33 5.67
CA GLN A 25 -7.55 16.23 5.74
C GLN A 25 -8.04 14.80 5.53
N ALA A 26 -7.42 14.05 4.62
CA ALA A 26 -7.73 12.63 4.44
C ALA A 26 -7.47 11.85 5.74
N ALA A 27 -6.29 11.98 6.35
CA ALA A 27 -5.99 11.34 7.63
C ALA A 27 -7.01 11.72 8.71
N SER A 28 -7.33 13.01 8.87
CA SER A 28 -8.35 13.48 9.82
C SER A 28 -9.74 12.87 9.56
N PHE A 29 -10.14 12.71 8.29
CA PHE A 29 -11.40 12.08 7.92
C PHE A 29 -11.42 10.60 8.37
N TYR A 30 -10.39 9.82 8.07
CA TYR A 30 -10.33 8.40 8.45
C TYR A 30 -10.21 8.21 9.97
N THR A 31 -9.46 9.07 10.67
CA THR A 31 -9.41 9.09 12.14
C THR A 31 -10.79 9.34 12.73
N THR A 32 -11.46 10.42 12.29
CA THR A 32 -12.75 10.86 12.88
C THR A 32 -13.93 9.97 12.49
N ARG A 33 -13.97 9.47 11.25
CA ARG A 33 -15.14 8.76 10.71
C ARG A 33 -15.04 7.25 10.80
N PHE A 34 -13.82 6.73 10.82
CA PHE A 34 -13.58 5.29 10.81
C PHE A 34 -12.84 4.80 12.05
N GLY A 35 -12.44 5.67 12.98
CA GLY A 35 -11.82 5.27 14.25
C GLY A 35 -10.35 4.88 14.13
N PHE A 36 -9.68 5.31 13.05
CA PHE A 36 -8.22 5.19 12.93
C PHE A 36 -7.50 6.14 13.88
N LYS A 37 -6.22 5.89 14.12
CA LYS A 37 -5.32 6.77 14.87
C LYS A 37 -4.09 7.07 14.05
N GLU A 38 -3.64 8.32 14.04
CA GLU A 38 -2.38 8.66 13.40
C GLU A 38 -1.22 8.08 14.21
N ILE A 39 -0.41 7.22 13.60
CA ILE A 39 0.69 6.51 14.28
C ILE A 39 2.08 6.99 13.83
N ALA A 40 2.18 7.54 12.62
CA ALA A 40 3.45 7.98 12.08
C ALA A 40 3.27 9.11 11.06
N TYR A 41 4.26 9.98 10.97
CA TYR A 41 4.26 11.17 10.14
C TYR A 41 5.61 11.38 9.45
N SER A 42 5.58 11.81 8.19
CA SER A 42 6.76 12.32 7.48
C SER A 42 6.39 13.54 6.63
N GLY A 43 7.13 14.65 6.78
CA GLY A 43 6.89 15.90 6.07
C GLY A 43 7.99 16.93 6.28
N LEU A 44 7.69 18.21 6.06
CA LEU A 44 8.70 19.29 6.11
C LEU A 44 9.45 19.31 7.45
N GLU A 45 8.70 19.07 8.51
CA GLU A 45 9.10 19.02 9.91
C GLU A 45 10.08 17.88 10.24
N THR A 46 10.08 16.83 9.42
CA THR A 46 10.88 15.60 9.60
C THR A 46 11.94 15.46 8.51
N GLY A 47 12.10 16.47 7.65
CA GLY A 47 13.08 16.48 6.56
C GLY A 47 12.56 16.00 5.20
N SER A 48 11.33 15.49 5.10
CA SER A 48 10.73 15.16 3.80
C SER A 48 10.21 16.44 3.12
N ARG A 49 10.92 16.91 2.10
CA ARG A 49 10.63 18.21 1.47
C ARG A 49 9.74 18.14 0.23
N ASP A 50 9.55 16.95 -0.33
CA ASP A 50 8.79 16.77 -1.56
C ASP A 50 7.38 16.19 -1.32
N ILE A 51 7.24 15.30 -0.34
CA ILE A 51 6.00 14.59 -0.04
C ILE A 51 5.67 14.68 1.44
N CYS A 52 4.42 14.96 1.77
CA CYS A 52 3.86 14.82 3.10
C CYS A 52 3.12 13.49 3.19
N SER A 53 3.36 12.72 4.25
CA SER A 53 2.74 11.42 4.49
C SER A 53 2.18 11.34 5.92
N HIS A 54 0.88 11.04 6.01
CA HIS A 54 0.21 10.73 7.27
C HIS A 54 -0.13 9.24 7.31
N VAL A 55 0.36 8.53 8.32
CA VAL A 55 0.11 7.10 8.51
C VAL A 55 -0.91 6.93 9.61
N VAL A 56 -2.05 6.34 9.29
CA VAL A 56 -3.11 6.04 10.24
C VAL A 56 -3.29 4.53 10.37
N GLN A 57 -3.61 4.07 11.57
CA GLN A 57 -3.80 2.67 11.88
C GLN A 57 -5.02 2.42 12.75
N GLN A 58 -5.73 1.32 12.49
CA GLN A 58 -6.72 0.74 13.39
C GLN A 58 -6.49 -0.76 13.46
N ASP A 59 -6.16 -1.26 14.64
CA ASP A 59 -5.69 -2.63 14.85
C ASP A 59 -4.55 -2.96 13.86
N THR A 60 -4.71 -3.87 12.90
CA THR A 60 -3.66 -4.18 11.91
C THR A 60 -3.83 -3.44 10.58
N ILE A 61 -4.93 -2.70 10.39
CA ILE A 61 -5.19 -1.94 9.17
C ILE A 61 -4.34 -0.69 9.16
N THR A 62 -3.44 -0.56 8.18
CA THR A 62 -2.56 0.61 8.05
C THR A 62 -2.79 1.31 6.72
N PHE A 63 -3.14 2.60 6.76
CA PHE A 63 -3.29 3.46 5.58
C PHE A 63 -2.27 4.60 5.60
N VAL A 64 -1.73 4.91 4.43
CA VAL A 64 -0.75 5.98 4.24
C VAL A 64 -1.30 7.00 3.25
N PHE A 65 -1.63 8.20 3.72
CA PHE A 65 -2.08 9.28 2.85
C PHE A 65 -0.89 10.14 2.45
N LYS A 66 -0.63 10.26 1.15
CA LYS A 66 0.49 11.05 0.59
C LYS A 66 -0.02 12.19 -0.27
N SER A 67 0.59 13.37 -0.10
CA SER A 67 0.37 14.55 -0.94
C SER A 67 1.68 15.22 -1.31
N PRO A 68 1.79 15.81 -2.51
CA PRO A 68 2.96 16.59 -2.89
C PRO A 68 3.01 17.89 -2.08
N LEU A 69 4.21 18.30 -1.68
CA LEU A 69 4.45 19.57 -0.97
C LEU A 69 4.79 20.72 -1.93
N ASN A 70 5.25 20.39 -3.13
CA ASN A 70 5.74 21.35 -4.12
C ASN A 70 4.82 21.37 -5.36
N PRO A 71 4.55 22.56 -5.94
CA PRO A 71 3.59 22.73 -7.04
C PRO A 71 4.00 22.02 -8.35
N ASN A 72 5.29 21.70 -8.52
CA ASN A 72 5.84 21.16 -9.76
C ASN A 72 5.99 19.64 -9.74
N ASN A 73 5.38 18.94 -8.78
CA ASN A 73 5.41 17.48 -8.74
C ASN A 73 4.45 16.90 -9.80
N LYS A 74 4.93 16.80 -11.04
CA LYS A 74 4.11 16.37 -12.18
C LYS A 74 3.52 14.97 -11.99
N ILE A 75 4.26 14.06 -11.35
CA ILE A 75 3.81 12.67 -11.14
C ILE A 75 2.55 12.64 -10.27
N PHE A 76 2.53 13.37 -9.15
CA PHE A 76 1.33 13.47 -8.32
C PHE A 76 0.21 14.25 -9.01
N SER A 77 0.54 15.38 -9.63
CA SER A 77 -0.45 16.23 -10.30
C SER A 77 -1.17 15.50 -11.43
N ASP A 78 -0.45 14.74 -12.26
CA ASP A 78 -1.04 13.94 -13.34
C ASP A 78 -1.95 12.84 -12.78
N HIS A 79 -1.49 12.09 -11.77
CA HIS A 79 -2.29 11.03 -11.14
C HIS A 79 -3.58 11.59 -10.50
N LEU A 80 -3.46 12.67 -9.73
CA LEU A 80 -4.62 13.31 -9.08
C LEU A 80 -5.60 13.90 -10.11
N ALA A 81 -5.12 14.39 -11.25
CA ALA A 81 -5.98 14.91 -12.31
C ALA A 81 -6.78 13.82 -13.02
N VAL A 82 -6.22 12.61 -13.14
CA VAL A 82 -6.89 11.47 -13.78
C VAL A 82 -7.83 10.75 -12.80
N HIS A 83 -7.36 10.49 -11.58
CA HIS A 83 -8.02 9.56 -10.64
C HIS A 83 -8.73 10.26 -9.47
N GLY A 84 -8.38 11.51 -9.17
CA GLY A 84 -8.71 12.13 -7.88
C GLY A 84 -7.95 11.47 -6.72
N ASP A 85 -8.54 11.54 -5.52
CA ASP A 85 -8.02 10.87 -4.33
C ASP A 85 -8.24 9.35 -4.44
N GLY A 86 -7.17 8.55 -4.42
CA GLY A 86 -7.29 7.12 -4.68
C GLY A 86 -6.11 6.28 -4.18
N VAL A 87 -6.30 4.96 -4.20
CA VAL A 87 -5.25 3.99 -3.89
C VAL A 87 -4.19 4.04 -4.98
N LYS A 88 -2.93 4.23 -4.58
CA LYS A 88 -1.77 4.16 -5.46
C LYS A 88 -1.05 2.82 -5.33
N ASP A 89 -0.94 2.29 -4.12
CA ASP A 89 -0.16 1.09 -3.85
C ASP A 89 -0.84 0.24 -2.77
N VAL A 90 -0.83 -1.07 -2.99
CA VAL A 90 -1.25 -2.08 -2.02
C VAL A 90 -0.01 -2.89 -1.66
N ALA A 91 0.52 -2.68 -0.46
CA ALA A 91 1.77 -3.31 -0.03
C ALA A 91 1.52 -4.67 0.64
N PHE A 92 2.44 -5.60 0.43
CA PHE A 92 2.42 -6.93 1.05
C PHE A 92 3.61 -7.13 1.96
N THR A 93 3.38 -7.66 3.16
CA THR A 93 4.45 -8.16 4.01
C THR A 93 4.96 -9.48 3.45
N VAL A 94 6.28 -9.60 3.30
CA VAL A 94 6.93 -10.79 2.74
C VAL A 94 8.18 -11.16 3.54
N ASP A 95 8.56 -12.43 3.48
CA ASP A 95 9.76 -12.95 4.15
C ASP A 95 11.05 -12.82 3.32
N ASP A 96 10.93 -12.71 2.00
CA ASP A 96 12.05 -12.55 1.06
C ASP A 96 11.68 -11.65 -0.13
N VAL A 97 11.95 -10.34 0.01
CA VAL A 97 11.70 -9.33 -1.03
C VAL A 97 12.48 -9.62 -2.30
N HIS A 98 13.72 -10.10 -2.19
CA HIS A 98 14.58 -10.32 -3.35
C HIS A 98 14.05 -11.44 -4.23
N SER A 99 13.75 -12.60 -3.62
CA SER A 99 13.26 -13.77 -4.36
C SER A 99 11.91 -13.50 -5.02
N ILE A 100 10.97 -12.87 -4.31
CA ILE A 100 9.65 -12.51 -4.85
C ILE A 100 9.79 -11.51 -6.00
N TYR A 101 10.53 -10.43 -5.79
CA TYR A 101 10.71 -9.40 -6.82
C TYR A 101 11.40 -9.95 -8.07
N THR A 102 12.50 -10.68 -7.91
CA THR A 102 13.26 -11.23 -9.04
C THR A 102 12.39 -12.17 -9.87
N ARG A 103 11.64 -13.08 -9.22
CA ARG A 103 10.71 -13.96 -9.92
C ARG A 103 9.63 -13.17 -10.64
N ALA A 104 9.02 -12.18 -10.00
CA ALA A 104 7.97 -11.38 -10.63
C ALA A 104 8.47 -10.70 -11.91
N VAL A 105 9.65 -10.08 -11.85
CA VAL A 105 10.27 -9.43 -13.02
C VAL A 105 10.65 -10.45 -14.11
N GLU A 106 11.21 -11.61 -13.74
CA GLU A 106 11.49 -12.71 -14.68
C GLU A 106 10.22 -13.24 -15.37
N LYS A 107 9.07 -13.14 -14.70
CA LYS A 107 7.75 -13.50 -15.22
C LYS A 107 7.04 -12.35 -15.95
N GLY A 108 7.73 -11.24 -16.18
CA GLY A 108 7.25 -10.13 -16.99
C GLY A 108 6.60 -8.99 -16.21
N ALA A 109 6.68 -8.98 -14.87
CA ALA A 109 6.26 -7.82 -14.10
C ALA A 109 7.11 -6.60 -14.45
N ARG A 110 6.47 -5.45 -14.63
CA ARG A 110 7.18 -4.19 -14.85
C ARG A 110 7.73 -3.68 -13.52
N SER A 111 9.06 -3.62 -13.42
CA SER A 111 9.75 -3.02 -12.29
C SER A 111 9.42 -1.53 -12.16
N ILE A 112 9.08 -1.10 -10.95
CA ILE A 112 9.02 0.31 -10.55
C ILE A 112 10.27 0.67 -9.74
N GLN A 113 10.61 -0.17 -8.75
CA GLN A 113 11.80 0.02 -7.93
C GLN A 113 12.39 -1.33 -7.52
N ALA A 114 13.65 -1.58 -7.90
CA ALA A 114 14.38 -2.77 -7.49
C ALA A 114 14.61 -2.80 -5.97
N PRO A 115 14.84 -3.99 -5.36
CA PRO A 115 15.07 -4.13 -3.94
C PRO A 115 16.08 -3.15 -3.37
N TYR A 116 15.67 -2.42 -2.34
CA TYR A 116 16.49 -1.46 -1.62
C TYR A 116 16.20 -1.51 -0.12
N GLU A 117 17.18 -1.10 0.68
CA GLU A 117 17.11 -1.17 2.14
C GLU A 117 16.94 0.23 2.73
N LEU A 118 15.98 0.37 3.63
CA LEU A 118 15.85 1.52 4.52
C LEU A 118 16.38 1.14 5.91
N LYS A 119 17.08 2.07 6.58
CA LYS A 119 17.66 1.85 7.91
C LYS A 119 17.50 3.06 8.81
N ASP A 120 17.29 2.80 10.09
CA ASP A 120 17.40 3.75 11.19
C ASP A 120 17.84 3.03 12.48
N GLU A 121 17.75 3.70 13.63
CA GLU A 121 18.10 3.15 14.94
C GLU A 121 17.25 1.94 15.39
N HIS A 122 16.12 1.66 14.74
CA HIS A 122 15.19 0.59 15.06
C HIS A 122 15.35 -0.66 14.17
N GLY A 123 16.31 -0.67 13.25
CA GLY A 123 16.66 -1.81 12.40
C GLY A 123 16.65 -1.46 10.91
N SER A 124 16.30 -2.44 10.06
CA SER A 124 16.20 -2.26 8.62
C SER A 124 14.94 -2.87 8.02
N VAL A 125 14.50 -2.31 6.89
CA VAL A 125 13.37 -2.80 6.09
C VAL A 125 13.81 -2.86 4.64
N TRP A 126 13.62 -4.01 4.01
CA TRP A 126 13.78 -4.17 2.56
C TRP A 126 12.45 -3.90 1.86
N LEU A 127 12.53 -3.19 0.75
CA LEU A 127 11.40 -2.79 -0.07
C LEU A 127 11.70 -3.05 -1.55
N ALA A 128 10.70 -3.47 -2.31
CA ALA A 128 10.75 -3.46 -3.77
C ALA A 128 9.34 -3.25 -4.33
N THR A 129 9.22 -2.64 -5.50
CA THR A 129 7.91 -2.27 -6.06
C THR A 129 7.80 -2.67 -7.53
N ILE A 130 6.66 -3.25 -7.88
CA ILE A 130 6.26 -3.59 -9.25
C ILE A 130 4.94 -2.91 -9.61
N ALA A 131 4.68 -2.73 -10.90
CA ALA A 131 3.38 -2.27 -11.39
C ALA A 131 2.37 -3.43 -11.43
N THR A 132 1.08 -3.10 -11.30
CA THR A 132 -0.04 -3.99 -11.61
C THR A 132 -0.99 -3.33 -12.62
N TYR A 133 -2.30 -3.50 -12.50
CA TYR A 133 -3.31 -2.88 -13.33
C TYR A 133 -3.33 -1.35 -13.19
N GLY A 134 -3.61 -0.66 -14.30
CA GLY A 134 -3.66 0.81 -14.36
C GLY A 134 -2.38 1.46 -13.83
N ASP A 135 -2.55 2.44 -12.95
CA ASP A 135 -1.46 3.12 -12.24
C ASP A 135 -1.22 2.54 -10.84
N THR A 136 -1.86 1.42 -10.48
CA THR A 136 -1.69 0.78 -9.17
C THR A 136 -0.39 -0.02 -9.12
N GLU A 137 0.23 -0.04 -7.94
CA GLU A 137 1.50 -0.70 -7.67
C GLU A 137 1.38 -1.70 -6.50
N HIS A 138 2.34 -2.62 -6.43
CA HIS A 138 2.55 -3.49 -5.29
C HIS A 138 3.96 -3.32 -4.74
N THR A 139 4.05 -2.92 -3.49
CA THR A 139 5.30 -2.85 -2.73
C THR A 139 5.43 -4.07 -1.82
N PHE A 140 6.52 -4.82 -1.96
CA PHE A 140 6.88 -5.92 -1.07
C PHE A 140 7.69 -5.36 0.10
N VAL A 141 7.31 -5.71 1.33
CA VAL A 141 7.88 -5.17 2.56
C VAL A 141 8.42 -6.31 3.43
N GLN A 142 9.74 -6.34 3.61
CA GLN A 142 10.41 -7.31 4.48
C GLN A 142 11.05 -6.59 5.66
N ARG A 143 10.48 -6.78 6.84
CA ARG A 143 10.86 -6.05 8.06
C ARG A 143 11.95 -6.72 8.89
N ASN A 144 12.14 -8.04 8.76
CA ASN A 144 13.17 -8.83 9.46
C ASN A 144 13.50 -8.38 10.91
N GLY A 145 12.47 -8.08 11.70
CA GLY A 145 12.64 -7.66 13.09
C GLY A 145 12.77 -6.15 13.36
N TYR A 146 12.55 -5.29 12.36
CA TYR A 146 12.41 -3.83 12.54
C TYR A 146 11.39 -3.48 13.65
N LYS A 147 11.76 -2.56 14.55
CA LYS A 147 10.97 -2.19 15.74
C LYS A 147 10.47 -0.74 15.75
N GLY A 148 10.63 -0.02 14.64
CA GLY A 148 10.14 1.34 14.52
C GLY A 148 8.62 1.40 14.39
N LEU A 149 8.10 2.63 14.42
CA LEU A 149 6.65 2.90 14.42
C LEU A 149 5.94 2.43 13.14
N PHE A 150 6.61 2.63 12.00
CA PHE A 150 6.10 2.25 10.70
C PHE A 150 7.24 1.87 9.75
N LEU A 151 7.91 2.84 9.13
CA LEU A 151 9.09 2.63 8.27
C LEU A 151 10.17 3.65 8.65
N PRO A 152 11.45 3.39 8.32
CA PRO A 152 12.49 4.39 8.52
C PRO A 152 12.16 5.71 7.82
N GLY A 153 12.46 6.82 8.51
CA GLY A 153 12.14 8.18 8.04
C GLY A 153 10.75 8.69 8.43
N PHE A 154 9.98 7.92 9.20
CA PHE A 154 8.75 8.37 9.84
C PHE A 154 8.98 8.63 11.33
N THR A 155 8.27 9.62 11.87
CA THR A 155 8.34 10.02 13.29
C THR A 155 6.94 10.03 13.90
N LEU A 156 6.85 10.15 15.23
CA LEU A 156 5.55 10.33 15.88
C LEU A 156 4.84 11.61 15.37
N PRO A 157 3.51 11.57 15.15
CA PRO A 157 2.74 12.77 14.85
C PRO A 157 2.90 13.80 15.95
N ARG A 158 3.04 15.09 15.57
CA ARG A 158 3.27 16.17 16.55
C ARG A 158 2.07 16.45 17.45
N ASN A 159 0.87 16.24 16.92
CA ASN A 159 -0.39 16.51 17.61
C ASN A 159 -1.25 15.26 17.58
N LYS A 160 -1.91 14.97 18.69
CA LYS A 160 -2.99 13.98 18.78
C LYS A 160 -4.32 14.72 18.67
N ASP A 161 -5.27 14.21 17.89
CA ASP A 161 -6.58 14.86 17.77
C ASP A 161 -7.39 14.60 19.05
N PRO A 162 -7.78 15.63 19.81
CA PRO A 162 -8.51 15.44 21.06
C PRO A 162 -9.89 14.78 20.85
N LEU A 163 -10.45 14.82 19.64
CA LEU A 163 -11.71 14.13 19.33
C LEU A 163 -11.55 12.61 19.39
N GLU A 164 -10.35 12.06 19.19
CA GLU A 164 -10.10 10.61 19.26
C GLU A 164 -10.54 9.99 20.58
N GLU A 165 -10.46 10.75 21.68
CA GLU A 165 -10.82 10.28 23.02
C GLU A 165 -12.32 10.39 23.31
N LEU A 166 -13.06 11.15 22.50
CA LEU A 166 -14.48 11.42 22.67
C LEU A 166 -15.37 10.56 21.77
N LEU A 167 -14.80 9.97 20.72
CA LEU A 167 -15.53 9.17 19.75
C LEU A 167 -15.66 7.70 20.20
N PRO A 168 -16.76 7.02 19.83
CA PRO A 168 -16.91 5.61 20.13
C PRO A 168 -15.89 4.75 19.38
N VAL A 169 -15.52 3.60 19.94
CA VAL A 169 -14.67 2.61 19.27
C VAL A 169 -15.44 1.99 18.09
N VAL A 170 -14.81 1.98 16.91
CA VAL A 170 -15.41 1.40 15.68
C VAL A 170 -15.17 -0.10 15.60
N GLY A 171 -13.94 -0.58 15.84
CA GLY A 171 -13.64 -2.01 15.96
C GLY A 171 -13.37 -2.71 14.63
N LEU A 172 -12.70 -2.03 13.68
CA LEU A 172 -12.15 -2.68 12.49
C LEU A 172 -10.81 -3.35 12.81
N ASN A 173 -10.61 -4.56 12.31
CA ASN A 173 -9.49 -5.42 12.74
C ASN A 173 -8.37 -5.54 11.70
N TYR A 174 -8.67 -5.95 10.47
CA TYR A 174 -7.69 -6.21 9.42
C TYR A 174 -8.26 -5.95 8.02
N ILE A 175 -7.38 -5.81 7.02
CA ILE A 175 -7.79 -5.73 5.61
C ILE A 175 -8.11 -7.13 5.13
N ASP A 176 -9.37 -7.37 4.81
CA ASP A 176 -9.84 -8.68 4.35
C ASP A 176 -9.49 -8.92 2.86
N HIS A 177 -9.87 -7.99 1.99
CA HIS A 177 -9.54 -8.02 0.57
C HIS A 177 -9.57 -6.61 -0.06
N CYS A 178 -8.88 -6.45 -1.19
CA CYS A 178 -8.91 -5.26 -2.03
C CYS A 178 -9.42 -5.64 -3.42
N VAL A 179 -10.39 -4.87 -3.94
CA VAL A 179 -10.96 -5.10 -5.28
C VAL A 179 -10.33 -4.12 -6.27
N GLY A 180 -9.79 -4.65 -7.37
CA GLY A 180 -9.28 -3.85 -8.49
C GLY A 180 -10.18 -3.99 -9.71
N ASN A 181 -10.93 -2.95 -10.04
CA ASN A 181 -11.78 -2.93 -11.23
C ASN A 181 -10.95 -2.82 -12.50
N GLN A 182 -11.40 -3.51 -13.56
CA GLN A 182 -10.73 -3.52 -14.86
C GLN A 182 -11.65 -2.95 -15.95
N PRO A 183 -11.08 -2.40 -17.04
CA PRO A 183 -11.84 -2.13 -18.26
C PRO A 183 -12.49 -3.40 -18.83
N ASP A 184 -13.41 -3.19 -19.79
CA ASP A 184 -14.08 -4.28 -20.49
C ASP A 184 -13.07 -5.23 -21.15
N GLY A 185 -13.28 -6.53 -20.98
CA GLY A 185 -12.40 -7.58 -21.51
C GLY A 185 -11.03 -7.75 -20.83
N GLU A 186 -10.69 -6.96 -19.80
CA GLU A 186 -9.34 -6.98 -19.20
C GLU A 186 -9.23 -7.82 -17.91
N MET A 187 -10.35 -8.34 -17.37
CA MET A 187 -10.36 -9.13 -16.13
C MET A 187 -9.39 -10.31 -16.16
N LEU A 188 -9.40 -11.11 -17.23
CA LEU A 188 -8.57 -12.31 -17.31
C LEU A 188 -7.07 -11.98 -17.34
N GLN A 189 -6.70 -10.91 -18.04
CA GLN A 189 -5.30 -10.47 -18.10
C GLN A 189 -4.80 -10.01 -16.74
N ALA A 190 -5.64 -9.28 -15.98
CA ALA A 190 -5.34 -8.90 -14.61
C ALA A 190 -5.19 -10.14 -13.70
N CYS A 191 -6.09 -11.13 -13.80
CA CYS A 191 -5.97 -12.37 -13.02
C CYS A 191 -4.69 -13.15 -13.38
N GLU A 192 -4.40 -13.33 -14.67
CA GLU A 192 -3.20 -14.02 -15.15
C GLU A 192 -1.91 -13.34 -14.66
N MET A 193 -1.91 -12.01 -14.53
CA MET A 193 -0.79 -11.27 -13.94
C MET A 193 -0.50 -11.73 -12.50
N TYR A 194 -1.50 -11.81 -11.63
CA TYR A 194 -1.33 -12.31 -10.26
C TYR A 194 -0.86 -13.78 -10.24
N GLU A 195 -1.43 -14.63 -11.09
CA GLU A 195 -1.07 -16.05 -11.14
C GLU A 195 0.37 -16.27 -11.64
N GLN A 196 0.76 -15.61 -12.72
CA GLN A 196 2.05 -15.84 -13.35
C GLN A 196 3.19 -15.07 -12.67
N GLN A 197 2.95 -13.80 -12.32
CA GLN A 197 4.00 -12.92 -11.81
C GLN A 197 4.17 -13.07 -10.30
N LEU A 198 3.07 -13.20 -9.55
CA LEU A 198 3.11 -13.30 -8.08
C LEU A 198 2.94 -14.74 -7.58
N GLY A 199 2.51 -15.67 -8.44
CA GLY A 199 2.28 -17.06 -8.04
C GLY A 199 1.04 -17.22 -7.16
N PHE A 200 0.08 -16.30 -7.26
CA PHE A 200 -1.22 -16.47 -6.64
C PHE A 200 -2.03 -17.53 -7.41
N HIS A 201 -3.18 -17.89 -6.88
CA HIS A 201 -4.10 -18.79 -7.56
C HIS A 201 -5.52 -18.22 -7.45
N ARG A 202 -6.35 -18.51 -8.45
CA ARG A 202 -7.77 -18.18 -8.40
C ARG A 202 -8.43 -18.84 -7.17
N PHE A 203 -8.88 -18.01 -6.25
CA PHE A 203 -9.59 -18.45 -5.06
C PHE A 203 -11.08 -18.65 -5.33
N TRP A 204 -11.69 -17.71 -6.07
CA TRP A 204 -13.12 -17.70 -6.35
C TRP A 204 -13.43 -16.90 -7.63
N SER A 205 -14.63 -17.05 -8.16
CA SER A 205 -15.14 -16.25 -9.28
C SER A 205 -16.64 -16.35 -9.43
N VAL A 206 -17.22 -15.33 -10.05
CA VAL A 206 -18.63 -15.25 -10.47
C VAL A 206 -18.69 -14.62 -11.85
N ASP A 207 -19.73 -14.95 -12.61
CA ASP A 207 -20.03 -14.34 -13.90
C ASP A 207 -21.36 -13.56 -13.87
N ASP A 208 -21.72 -12.97 -15.01
CA ASP A 208 -22.93 -12.17 -15.21
C ASP A 208 -24.23 -12.97 -15.05
N SER A 209 -24.17 -14.31 -15.11
CA SER A 209 -25.33 -15.15 -14.80
C SER A 209 -25.61 -15.22 -13.29
N GLN A 210 -24.63 -14.85 -12.45
CA GLN A 210 -24.73 -14.87 -10.99
C GLN A 210 -24.79 -13.47 -10.38
N ILE A 211 -24.25 -12.45 -11.07
CA ILE A 211 -24.34 -11.04 -10.67
C ILE A 211 -25.43 -10.34 -11.49
N HIS A 212 -26.54 -10.01 -10.84
CA HIS A 212 -27.65 -9.25 -11.43
C HIS A 212 -27.68 -7.81 -10.91
N THR A 213 -26.62 -7.04 -11.11
CA THR A 213 -26.67 -5.59 -10.86
C THR A 213 -27.19 -4.88 -12.11
N GLU A 214 -28.19 -4.00 -11.95
CA GLU A 214 -28.79 -3.23 -13.06
C GLU A 214 -27.90 -2.08 -13.60
N TYR A 215 -26.62 -2.06 -13.20
CA TYR A 215 -25.64 -1.03 -13.51
C TYR A 215 -24.33 -1.67 -13.95
#